data_AF-A0A6A4CBF0-F1
#
_entry.id   AF-A0A6A4CBF0-F1
#
_cell.length_a   1.000
_cell.length_b   1.000
_cell.length_c   1.000
_cell.angle_alpha   90.00
_cell.angle_beta   90.00
_cell.angle_gamma   90.00
#
_symmetry.space_group_name_H-M   'P 1'
#
loop_
_entity.id
_entity.type
_entity.pdbx_description
1 polymer ?
#
loop_
_entity_poly.entity_id
_entity_poly.type
_entity_poly.pdbx_seq_one_letter_code
_entity_poly.pdbx_strand_id
1 'polypeptide(L)'
;MNFRAFLVAGLAALAQADASSIDHDKAQPFAQPKHVTDSEKAAVKFKPLLQVSYGCEPYPAVQANGSVSDGLNWARKSDGDCEGSSLGSQVYSRSD
;
A
#
# COMPACT_ATOMS: atom_id res chain seq x y z
N MET A 1 -9.01 -42.40 -11.25
CA MET A 1 -9.24 -41.25 -10.36
C MET A 1 -7.88 -40.68 -9.97
N ASN A 2 -7.47 -39.53 -10.53
CA ASN A 2 -6.11 -39.01 -10.35
C ASN A 2 -5.93 -38.34 -8.99
N PHE A 3 -5.71 -39.13 -7.93
CA PHE A 3 -5.44 -38.66 -6.55
C PHE A 3 -4.29 -37.65 -6.46
N ARG A 4 -3.31 -37.73 -7.36
CA ARG A 4 -2.20 -36.76 -7.46
C ARG A 4 -2.67 -35.36 -7.86
N ALA A 5 -3.69 -35.26 -8.71
CA ALA A 5 -4.25 -33.96 -9.13
C ALA A 5 -4.98 -33.27 -7.96
N PHE A 6 -5.66 -34.04 -7.10
CA PHE A 6 -6.33 -33.50 -5.90
C PHE A 6 -5.34 -33.02 -4.82
N LEU A 7 -4.20 -33.70 -4.65
CA LEU A 7 -3.16 -33.28 -3.69
C LEU A 7 -2.45 -31.98 -4.10
N VAL A 8 -2.17 -31.78 -5.39
CA VAL A 8 -1.54 -30.55 -5.89
C VAL A 8 -2.52 -29.37 -5.82
N ALA A 9 -3.81 -29.59 -6.09
CA ALA A 9 -4.84 -28.56 -5.94
C ALA A 9 -5.05 -28.14 -4.48
N GLY A 10 -4.90 -29.07 -3.51
CA GLY A 10 -5.04 -28.77 -2.08
C GLY A 10 -3.90 -27.93 -1.48
N LEU A 11 -2.66 -28.10 -1.96
CA LEU A 11 -1.50 -27.33 -1.48
C LEU A 11 -1.51 -25.88 -1.97
N ALA A 12 -2.02 -25.61 -3.18
CA ALA A 12 -2.14 -24.26 -3.70
C ALA A 12 -3.22 -23.42 -2.95
N ALA A 13 -4.20 -24.08 -2.33
CA ALA A 13 -5.27 -23.42 -1.58
C ALA A 13 -4.86 -22.95 -0.16
N LEU A 14 -3.66 -23.30 0.32
CA LEU A 14 -3.16 -22.98 1.66
C LEU A 14 -2.13 -21.85 1.70
N ALA A 15 -1.83 -21.21 0.57
CA ALA A 15 -1.05 -19.98 0.55
C ALA A 15 -1.92 -18.81 1.04
N GLN A 16 -2.19 -18.77 2.35
CA GLN A 16 -2.66 -17.56 2.99
C GLN A 16 -1.50 -16.55 2.95
N ALA A 17 -1.67 -15.49 2.16
CA ALA A 17 -0.78 -14.35 2.18
C ALA A 17 -1.09 -13.54 3.45
N ASP A 18 -0.58 -13.98 4.59
CA ASP A 18 -0.63 -13.20 5.82
C ASP A 18 0.30 -12.00 5.65
N ALA A 19 -0.28 -10.86 5.30
CA ALA A 19 0.41 -9.58 5.35
C ALA A 19 0.66 -9.23 6.82
N SER A 20 1.92 -9.26 7.26
CA SER A 20 2.28 -8.79 8.60
C SER A 20 1.95 -7.31 8.73
N SER A 21 1.34 -6.89 9.83
CA SER A 21 1.14 -5.46 10.05
C SER A 21 2.32 -4.83 10.79
N ILE A 22 2.53 -3.54 10.53
CA ILE A 22 3.66 -2.75 11.01
C ILE A 22 3.19 -1.37 11.45
N ASP A 23 3.91 -0.75 12.38
CA ASP A 23 3.64 0.62 12.82
C ASP A 23 3.46 1.58 11.63
N HIS A 24 2.53 2.53 11.77
CA HIS A 24 2.08 3.37 10.66
C HIS A 24 3.17 4.21 10.01
N ASP A 25 4.23 4.51 10.75
CA ASP A 25 5.37 5.32 10.33
C ASP A 25 6.57 4.49 9.84
N LYS A 26 6.45 3.16 9.78
CA LYS A 26 7.52 2.24 9.37
C LYS A 26 7.37 1.71 7.95
N ALA A 27 6.18 1.84 7.34
CA ALA A 27 5.95 1.41 5.98
C ALA A 27 6.82 2.21 4.99
N GLN A 28 7.67 1.51 4.24
CA GLN A 28 8.53 2.14 3.24
C GLN A 28 7.73 2.50 1.97
N PRO A 29 7.77 3.75 1.49
CA PRO A 29 7.13 4.12 0.23
C PRO A 29 7.82 3.44 -0.95
N PHE A 30 7.05 3.25 -2.02
CA PHE A 30 7.58 2.83 -3.31
C PHE A 30 8.12 4.05 -4.07
N ALA A 31 9.34 3.94 -4.58
CA ALA A 31 9.83 4.89 -5.57
C ALA A 31 8.90 4.89 -6.79
N GLN A 32 8.58 6.08 -7.32
CA GLN A 32 7.74 6.18 -8.53
C GLN A 32 8.45 5.43 -9.68
N PRO A 33 7.86 4.36 -10.23
CA PRO A 33 8.51 3.55 -11.25
C PRO A 33 8.64 4.32 -12.57
N LYS A 34 9.53 3.84 -13.44
CA LYS A 34 9.59 4.32 -14.81
C LYS A 34 8.30 3.93 -15.54
N HIS A 35 7.56 4.92 -16.02
CA HIS A 35 6.33 4.72 -16.78
C HIS A 35 6.66 4.37 -18.24
N VAL A 36 6.25 3.19 -18.68
CA VAL A 36 6.55 2.65 -20.02
C VAL A 36 5.28 2.59 -20.87
N THR A 37 4.18 2.12 -20.28
CA THR A 37 2.89 2.01 -20.97
C THR A 37 2.18 3.37 -21.01
N ASP A 38 1.19 3.50 -21.91
CA ASP A 38 0.46 4.75 -22.03
C ASP A 38 -0.43 5.03 -20.81
N SER A 39 -0.95 3.98 -20.17
CA SER A 39 -1.69 4.09 -18.91
C SER A 39 -0.81 4.57 -17.76
N GLU A 40 0.41 4.04 -17.63
CA GLU A 40 1.38 4.50 -16.63
C GLU A 40 1.82 5.95 -16.88
N LYS A 41 2.08 6.32 -18.13
CA LYS A 41 2.40 7.70 -18.53
C LYS A 41 1.27 8.64 -18.17
N ALA A 42 0.03 8.25 -18.46
CA ALA A 42 -1.16 9.02 -18.13
C ALA A 42 -1.30 9.18 -16.61
N ALA A 43 -1.13 8.11 -15.82
CA ALA A 43 -1.21 8.16 -14.37
C ALA A 43 -0.21 9.15 -13.76
N VAL A 44 1.02 9.20 -14.26
CA VAL A 44 2.03 10.17 -13.82
C VAL A 44 1.70 11.59 -14.32
N LYS A 45 1.30 11.73 -15.58
CA LYS A 45 0.95 13.02 -16.20
C LYS A 45 -0.21 13.72 -15.48
N PHE A 46 -1.22 12.96 -15.07
CA PHE A 46 -2.42 13.47 -14.42
C PHE A 46 -2.42 13.29 -12.90
N LYS A 47 -1.24 13.08 -12.29
CA LYS A 47 -1.09 13.02 -10.84
C LYS A 47 -1.58 14.33 -10.20
N PRO A 48 -2.53 14.29 -9.26
CA PRO A 48 -3.10 15.50 -8.69
C PRO A 48 -2.13 16.17 -7.70
N LEU A 49 -2.39 17.45 -7.44
CA LEU A 49 -1.90 18.13 -6.25
C LEU A 49 -2.94 17.94 -5.14
N LEU A 50 -2.50 17.44 -3.99
CA LEU A 50 -3.35 17.27 -2.82
C LEU A 50 -2.95 18.32 -1.78
N GLN A 51 -3.92 19.12 -1.35
CA GLN A 51 -3.79 19.97 -0.18
C GLN A 51 -4.56 19.33 0.97
N VAL A 52 -3.85 18.88 2.01
CA VAL A 52 -4.46 18.41 3.25
C VAL A 52 -4.76 19.65 4.10
N SER A 53 -6.04 20.02 4.21
CA SER A 53 -6.46 21.17 5.01
C SER A 53 -6.66 20.83 6.49
N TYR A 54 -6.86 19.55 6.81
CA TYR A 54 -7.09 19.02 8.14
C TYR A 54 -6.95 17.49 8.15
N GLY A 55 -6.48 16.93 9.27
CA GLY A 55 -6.29 15.49 9.44
C GLY A 55 -4.89 15.02 9.04
N CYS A 56 -4.77 13.72 8.75
CA CYS A 56 -3.48 13.09 8.45
C CYS A 56 -2.97 13.41 7.04
N GLU A 57 -1.65 13.58 6.93
CA GLU A 57 -0.96 13.53 5.64
C GLU A 57 -1.02 12.10 5.04
N PRO A 58 -0.78 11.91 3.73
CA PRO A 58 -0.78 10.57 3.14
C PRO A 58 0.47 9.78 3.54
N TYR A 59 0.28 8.55 4.02
CA TYR A 59 1.33 7.58 4.38
C TYR A 59 1.29 6.37 3.45
N PRO A 60 2.40 5.63 3.31
CA PRO A 60 2.40 4.34 2.63
C PRO A 60 1.51 3.33 3.38
N ALA A 61 0.53 2.76 2.68
CA ALA A 61 -0.36 1.76 3.25
C ALA A 61 0.26 0.35 3.24
N VAL A 62 1.17 0.10 2.31
CA VAL A 62 1.83 -1.20 2.10
C VAL A 62 3.24 -0.95 1.60
N GLN A 63 4.15 -1.86 1.92
CA GLN A 63 5.54 -1.83 1.44
C GLN A 63 5.89 -3.08 0.61
N ALA A 64 7.10 -3.13 0.04
CA ALA A 64 7.47 -4.12 -0.99
C ALA A 64 7.36 -5.60 -0.59
N ASN A 65 7.53 -5.95 0.69
CA ASN A 65 7.41 -7.32 1.17
C ASN A 65 5.96 -7.73 1.48
N GLY A 66 4.98 -6.86 1.21
CA GLY A 66 3.57 -7.09 1.48
C GLY A 66 3.12 -6.75 2.91
N SER A 67 4.01 -6.30 3.79
CA SER A 67 3.60 -5.78 5.10
C SER A 67 2.73 -4.52 4.95
N VAL A 68 1.73 -4.38 5.81
CA VAL A 68 0.69 -3.33 5.74
C VAL A 68 0.78 -2.42 6.97
N SER A 69 0.56 -1.13 6.79
CA SER A 69 0.47 -0.16 7.89
C SER A 69 -0.71 -0.50 8.81
N ASP A 70 -0.45 -0.58 10.12
CA ASP A 70 -1.47 -0.77 11.16
C ASP A 70 -2.37 0.45 11.36
N GLY A 71 -2.02 1.58 10.72
CA GLY A 71 -2.69 2.85 10.93
C GLY A 71 -2.53 3.36 12.36
N LEU A 72 -3.38 4.31 12.71
CA LEU A 72 -3.41 4.91 14.04
C LEU A 72 -4.74 4.60 14.71
N ASN A 73 -4.66 4.21 15.99
CA ASN A 73 -5.83 4.22 16.84
C ASN A 73 -6.37 5.65 16.94
N TRP A 74 -7.68 5.80 17.01
CA TRP A 74 -8.28 7.12 17.09
C TRP A 74 -7.71 7.89 18.30
N ALA A 75 -7.17 9.08 18.04
CA ALA A 75 -6.66 9.97 19.07
C ALA A 75 -7.60 11.18 19.21
N ARG A 76 -7.55 11.83 20.38
CA ARG A 76 -8.37 13.02 20.66
C ARG A 76 -8.01 14.22 19.76
N LYS A 77 -6.79 14.25 19.22
CA LYS A 77 -6.36 15.17 18.17
C LYS A 77 -6.44 14.46 16.82
N SER A 78 -7.01 15.15 15.83
CA SER A 78 -7.23 14.66 14.47
C SER A 78 -5.97 14.41 13.64
N ASP A 79 -4.85 14.99 14.06
CA ASP A 79 -3.54 14.98 13.42
C ASP A 79 -2.45 14.40 14.34
N GLY A 80 -2.82 13.88 15.51
CA GLY A 80 -1.87 13.30 16.45
C GLY A 80 -1.10 12.15 15.79
N ASP A 81 0.22 12.34 15.65
CA ASP A 81 1.17 11.36 15.11
C ASP A 81 1.02 11.02 13.60
N CYS A 82 0.28 11.83 12.82
CA CYS A 82 0.14 11.65 11.36
C CYS A 82 0.36 12.93 10.52
N GLU A 83 1.18 13.85 11.02
CA GLU A 83 1.51 15.12 10.35
C GLU A 83 2.48 14.96 9.16
N GLY A 84 2.96 13.74 8.89
CA GLY A 84 3.84 13.44 7.77
C GLY A 84 4.87 12.36 8.09
N SER A 85 5.00 11.38 7.20
CA SER A 85 5.98 10.31 7.36
C SER A 85 7.40 10.82 7.14
N SER A 86 8.32 10.48 8.06
CA SER A 86 9.75 10.75 7.87
C SER A 86 10.36 9.96 6.70
N LEU A 87 9.71 8.89 6.26
CA LEU A 87 10.12 8.07 5.12
C LEU A 87 9.61 8.62 3.78
N GLY A 88 8.71 9.60 3.81
CA GLY A 88 8.05 10.17 2.64
C GLY A 88 6.60 9.70 2.46
N SER A 89 5.87 10.42 1.62
CA SER A 89 4.45 10.19 1.33
C SER A 89 4.25 9.19 0.18
N GLN A 90 3.00 8.74 -0.04
CA GLN A 90 2.63 7.81 -1.09
C GLN A 90 1.27 8.15 -1.71
N VAL A 91 1.17 7.99 -3.03
CA VAL A 91 -0.10 8.02 -3.77
C VAL A 91 -0.20 6.75 -4.63
N TYR A 92 -1.42 6.26 -4.81
CA TYR A 92 -1.73 5.05 -5.58
C TYR A 92 -2.70 5.40 -6.71
N SER A 93 -2.55 4.74 -7.86
CA SER A 93 -3.44 4.91 -9.02
C SER A 93 -3.78 3.57 -9.63
N ARG A 94 -4.96 3.48 -10.26
CA ARG A 94 -5.38 2.33 -11.07
C ARG A 94 -6.10 2.85 -12.31
N SER A 95 -5.84 2.19 -13.43
CA SER A 95 -6.52 2.37 -14.71
C SER A 95 -6.75 0.99 -15.33
N ASP A 96 -7.77 0.88 -16.17
CA ASP A 96 -8.11 -0.33 -16.92
C ASP A 96 -7.33 -0.42 -18.24
#